data_AF-L0B0U2-F1
#
_entry.id   AF-L0B0U2-F1
#
_cell.length_a   1.000
_cell.length_b   1.000
_cell.length_c   1.000
_cell.angle_alpha   90.00
_cell.angle_beta   90.00
_cell.angle_gamma   90.00
#
_symmetry.space_group_name_H-M   'P 1'
#
loop_
_entity.id
_entity.type
_entity.pdbx_description
1 polymer ?
#
loop_
_entity_poly.entity_id
_entity_poly.type
_entity_poly.pdbx_seq_one_letter_code
_entity_poly.pdbx_strand_id
1 'polypeptide(L)'
;MMIFLHFTLWFAFLGLAVAIEPKEDKTERLTLDITDQNRFQLCLVKTKEYNDLESIFYIPRKGNLNKLIEGGVTIFESDSAKLSEVMIVMENNEARLALIQCAFETSHKYYEKVADQWHPIDHGTFEDKRANIRSRMTTLSRFQLNLESKRDCSQFVVKRLDCGDHILYTYTPKCGHHATSVIFGKTQIWTSNDGKRCAEVLAYCKDGVLRAAQLFIADLKTEEILYFEIKGELSVPISDSRLSLIVMEMQSETKRIQYILDIANVDRTNFEVATCTLGGVTYTVYEPKSKYLEAIVDGNKRIWQIQNSRERCYSILTHGRDEQILVSLNILDENLGTVDSRYYHKDGDVWKPTDASVFYTELEDLKDPNSSYSLGIRSSYLTITPKMCIIALLMVVF
;
A
#
# COMPACT_ATOMS: atom_id res chain seq x y z
N MET A 1 -12.46 -2.22 2.66
CA MET A 1 -11.31 -2.38 1.72
C MET A 1 -10.35 -1.19 1.72
N MET A 2 -10.81 0.06 1.54
CA MET A 2 -9.94 1.26 1.51
C MET A 2 -9.15 1.56 2.79
N ILE A 3 -9.69 1.18 3.94
CA ILE A 3 -9.09 1.43 5.26
C ILE A 3 -7.72 0.75 5.37
N PHE A 4 -7.58 -0.50 4.90
CA PHE A 4 -6.36 -1.30 5.06
C PHE A 4 -5.21 -0.84 4.14
N LEU A 5 -5.53 -0.38 2.92
CA LEU A 5 -4.53 0.22 2.02
C LEU A 5 -3.85 1.45 2.64
N HIS A 6 -4.53 2.23 3.50
CA HIS A 6 -3.89 3.35 4.20
C HIS A 6 -2.88 2.96 5.27
N PHE A 7 -3.11 1.86 5.96
CA PHE A 7 -2.24 1.45 7.05
C PHE A 7 -0.94 0.88 6.52
N THR A 8 -1.03 0.10 5.45
CA THR A 8 0.11 -0.58 4.84
C THR A 8 1.06 0.37 4.11
N LEU A 9 0.52 1.42 3.47
CA LEU A 9 1.28 2.57 2.94
C LEU A 9 2.16 3.26 4.00
N TRP A 10 1.70 3.30 5.25
CA TRP A 10 2.45 3.91 6.36
C TRP A 10 3.52 2.98 6.96
N PHE A 11 3.30 1.66 6.89
CA PHE A 11 4.27 0.67 7.38
C PHE A 11 5.44 0.46 6.44
N ALA A 12 5.25 0.67 5.14
CA ALA A 12 6.34 0.71 4.18
C ALA A 12 7.38 1.82 4.44
N PHE A 13 6.97 2.94 5.07
CA PHE A 13 7.86 4.08 5.34
C PHE A 13 8.67 3.97 6.64
N LEU A 14 8.37 3.02 7.52
CA LEU A 14 9.15 2.71 8.72
C LEU A 14 9.85 1.37 8.54
N GLY A 15 10.78 1.33 7.56
CA GLY A 15 11.78 0.30 7.35
C GLY A 15 11.39 -1.10 7.83
N LEU A 16 10.53 -1.79 7.07
CA LEU A 16 10.34 -3.22 7.28
C LEU A 16 11.35 -3.98 6.44
N ALA A 17 12.25 -4.68 7.13
CA ALA A 17 13.02 -5.77 6.58
C ALA A 17 12.06 -6.76 5.94
N VAL A 18 12.24 -7.00 4.64
CA VAL A 18 11.72 -8.21 3.98
C VAL A 18 12.26 -9.38 4.78
N ALA A 19 11.36 -10.12 5.42
CA ALA A 19 11.70 -11.40 6.02
C ALA A 19 12.13 -12.32 4.88
N ILE A 20 13.44 -12.53 4.75
CA ILE A 20 14.00 -13.66 4.05
C ILE A 20 13.55 -14.88 4.87
N GLU A 21 12.62 -15.68 4.36
CA GLU A 21 12.30 -16.96 5.00
C GLU A 21 13.54 -17.87 4.93
N PRO A 22 14.04 -18.38 6.06
CA PRO A 22 14.93 -19.53 6.03
C PRO A 22 14.11 -20.77 5.67
N LYS A 23 14.77 -21.73 5.00
CA LYS A 23 14.31 -23.11 4.79
C LYS A 23 13.53 -23.63 6.00
N GLU A 24 12.40 -24.30 5.72
CA GLU A 24 11.59 -25.02 6.70
C GLU A 24 12.45 -25.74 7.73
N ASP A 25 12.54 -25.13 8.91
CA ASP A 25 12.94 -25.81 10.13
C ASP A 25 11.70 -25.83 11.02
N LYS A 26 11.51 -26.92 11.77
CA LYS A 26 10.36 -27.15 12.66
C LYS A 26 10.32 -26.07 13.74
N THR A 27 9.79 -24.91 13.40
CA THR A 27 9.86 -23.71 14.25
C THR A 27 8.70 -23.73 15.22
N GLU A 28 9.04 -23.60 16.50
CA GLU A 28 8.15 -23.49 17.64
C GLU A 28 6.97 -22.54 17.34
N ARG A 29 5.73 -23.00 17.63
CA ARG A 29 4.51 -22.18 17.45
C ARG A 29 4.54 -21.03 18.43
N LEU A 30 4.50 -19.80 17.93
CA LEU A 30 4.52 -18.61 18.76
C LEU A 30 3.11 -18.07 18.95
N THR A 31 2.80 -17.69 20.19
CA THR A 31 1.53 -17.05 20.55
C THR A 31 1.76 -15.57 20.81
N LEU A 32 0.96 -14.71 20.17
CA LEU A 32 0.88 -13.29 20.48
C LEU A 32 -0.24 -13.06 21.49
N ASP A 33 0.10 -12.68 22.72
CA ASP A 33 -0.85 -12.11 23.67
C ASP A 33 -0.81 -10.59 23.59
N ILE A 34 -1.92 -9.95 23.21
CA ILE A 34 -1.99 -8.50 23.07
C ILE A 34 -1.88 -7.75 24.42
N THR A 35 -2.04 -8.45 25.54
CA THR A 35 -1.91 -7.91 26.90
C THR A 35 -0.50 -8.05 27.48
N ASP A 36 0.29 -9.02 26.99
CA ASP A 36 1.63 -9.33 27.51
C ASP A 36 2.64 -8.25 27.09
N GLN A 37 3.58 -7.89 27.99
CA GLN A 37 4.69 -6.99 27.69
C GLN A 37 5.64 -7.56 26.62
N ASN A 38 5.72 -8.89 26.47
CA ASN A 38 6.56 -9.52 25.44
C ASN A 38 6.10 -9.24 24.01
N ARG A 39 4.87 -8.71 23.81
CA ARG A 39 4.32 -8.37 22.49
C ARG A 39 5.22 -7.44 21.66
N PHE A 40 6.01 -6.57 22.30
CA PHE A 40 6.93 -5.66 21.61
C PHE A 40 8.19 -6.34 21.04
N GLN A 41 8.53 -7.53 21.56
CA GLN A 41 9.62 -8.35 21.01
C GLN A 41 9.15 -9.12 19.77
N LEU A 42 7.90 -9.61 19.81
CA LEU A 42 7.29 -10.37 18.73
C LEU A 42 6.82 -9.49 17.58
N CYS A 43 6.31 -8.30 17.89
CA CYS A 43 5.66 -7.41 16.92
C CYS A 43 6.20 -5.98 16.98
N LEU A 44 6.15 -5.31 15.83
CA LEU A 44 6.06 -3.86 15.79
C LEU A 44 4.62 -3.50 16.20
N VAL A 45 4.49 -2.80 17.32
CA VAL A 45 3.20 -2.35 17.85
C VAL A 45 3.05 -0.85 17.57
N LYS A 46 1.92 -0.45 16.98
CA LYS A 46 1.62 0.97 16.75
C LYS A 46 0.17 1.28 17.08
N THR A 47 -0.05 2.39 17.78
CA THR A 47 -1.37 2.99 17.91
C THR A 47 -1.57 4.02 16.79
N LYS A 48 -2.73 4.00 16.15
CA LYS A 48 -3.13 5.01 15.17
C LYS A 48 -4.58 5.42 15.39
N GLU A 49 -4.78 6.73 15.37
CA GLU A 49 -6.09 7.35 15.25
C GLU A 49 -6.37 7.60 13.77
N TYR A 50 -7.52 7.15 13.29
CA TYR A 50 -7.98 7.39 11.93
C TYR A 50 -9.50 7.43 11.90
N ASN A 51 -10.06 8.51 11.35
CA ASN A 51 -11.50 8.66 11.15
C ASN A 51 -12.33 8.40 12.44
N ASP A 52 -11.92 8.99 13.56
CA ASP A 52 -12.48 8.80 14.92
C ASP A 52 -12.40 7.38 15.48
N LEU A 53 -11.54 6.52 14.94
CA LEU A 53 -11.22 5.23 15.53
C LEU A 53 -9.77 5.21 15.97
N GLU A 54 -9.56 4.79 17.21
CA GLU A 54 -8.25 4.35 17.66
C GLU A 54 -8.10 2.86 17.37
N SER A 55 -6.96 2.48 16.82
CA SER A 55 -6.62 1.08 16.58
C SER A 55 -5.17 0.80 16.92
N ILE A 56 -4.94 -0.38 17.49
CA ILE A 56 -3.60 -0.90 17.77
C ILE A 56 -3.27 -1.94 16.71
N PHE A 57 -2.14 -1.74 16.05
CA PHE A 57 -1.61 -2.61 15.02
C PHE A 57 -0.48 -3.44 15.58
N TYR A 58 -0.51 -4.73 15.28
CA TYR A 58 0.56 -5.68 15.57
C TYR A 58 1.07 -6.24 14.25
N ILE A 59 2.32 -5.93 13.94
CA ILE A 59 3.00 -6.47 12.75
C ILE A 59 4.13 -7.39 13.22
N PRO A 60 3.98 -8.71 13.03
CA PRO A 60 5.03 -9.69 13.33
C PRO A 60 6.40 -9.27 12.79
N ARG A 61 7.43 -9.31 13.64
CA ARG A 61 8.82 -9.01 13.25
C ARG A 61 9.52 -10.26 12.73
N LYS A 62 9.32 -11.40 13.38
CA LYS A 62 9.94 -12.70 13.10
C LYS A 62 9.06 -13.82 13.63
N GLY A 63 9.14 -14.99 13.00
CA GLY A 63 8.60 -16.25 13.52
C GLY A 63 7.20 -16.60 13.03
N ASN A 64 6.81 -17.85 13.30
CA ASN A 64 5.52 -18.42 12.92
C ASN A 64 4.46 -18.08 13.99
N LEU A 65 4.06 -16.82 14.05
CA LEU A 65 2.92 -16.42 14.89
C LEU A 65 1.64 -16.96 14.26
N ASN A 66 1.02 -17.96 14.88
CA ASN A 66 -0.18 -18.62 14.37
C ASN A 66 -1.33 -18.62 15.39
N LYS A 67 -1.09 -18.08 16.58
CA LYS A 67 -2.08 -17.91 17.64
C LYS A 67 -2.07 -16.48 18.17
N LEU A 68 -3.26 -15.90 18.28
CA LEU A 68 -3.53 -14.59 18.84
C LEU A 68 -4.47 -14.74 20.03
N ILE A 69 -4.08 -14.21 21.18
CA ILE A 69 -4.89 -14.23 22.40
C ILE A 69 -4.95 -12.83 23.04
N GLU A 70 -5.96 -12.64 23.90
CA GLU A 70 -6.06 -11.50 24.82
C GLU A 70 -6.19 -12.04 26.25
N GLY A 71 -5.15 -11.92 27.05
CA GLY A 71 -5.19 -12.30 28.47
C GLY A 71 -5.60 -13.75 28.70
N GLY A 72 -5.16 -14.66 27.83
CA GLY A 72 -5.52 -16.08 27.85
C GLY A 72 -6.75 -16.47 27.03
N VAL A 73 -7.57 -15.52 26.55
CA VAL A 73 -8.72 -15.81 25.68
C VAL A 73 -8.28 -15.85 24.23
N THR A 74 -8.55 -16.96 23.53
CA THR A 74 -8.19 -17.10 22.11
C THR A 74 -9.04 -16.19 21.23
N ILE A 75 -8.37 -15.35 20.43
CA ILE A 75 -9.00 -14.58 19.34
C ILE A 75 -8.92 -15.41 18.05
N PHE A 76 -7.73 -15.92 17.75
CA PHE A 76 -7.45 -16.67 16.53
C PHE A 76 -6.39 -17.73 16.76
N GLU A 77 -6.54 -18.88 16.12
CA GLU A 77 -5.56 -19.95 16.12
C GLU A 77 -5.66 -20.68 14.79
N SER A 78 -4.50 -21.01 14.20
CA SER A 78 -4.43 -21.81 12.98
C SER A 78 -3.22 -22.73 12.99
N ASP A 79 -3.38 -23.92 12.43
CA ASP A 79 -2.29 -24.87 12.25
C ASP A 79 -1.37 -24.52 11.07
N SER A 80 -1.88 -23.79 10.08
CA SER A 80 -1.18 -23.48 8.83
C SER A 80 -1.02 -21.97 8.59
N ALA A 81 -2.00 -21.16 8.98
CA ALA A 81 -1.99 -19.74 8.69
C ALA A 81 -1.10 -18.99 9.68
N LYS A 82 -0.23 -18.14 9.14
CA LYS A 82 0.66 -17.27 9.91
C LYS A 82 0.11 -15.86 9.91
N LEU A 83 0.12 -15.18 11.05
CA LEU A 83 -0.24 -13.78 11.15
C LEU A 83 0.75 -12.92 10.35
N SER A 84 0.24 -11.93 9.61
CA SER A 84 1.05 -10.91 8.95
C SER A 84 0.68 -9.49 9.41
N GLU A 85 -0.57 -9.27 9.81
CA GLU A 85 -1.01 -8.03 10.45
C GLU A 85 -2.26 -8.29 11.31
N VAL A 86 -2.31 -7.66 12.48
CA VAL A 86 -3.51 -7.64 13.33
C VAL A 86 -3.85 -6.19 13.65
N MET A 87 -5.11 -5.82 13.40
CA MET A 87 -5.68 -4.54 13.82
C MET A 87 -6.69 -4.82 14.93
N ILE A 88 -6.48 -4.22 16.10
CA ILE A 88 -7.43 -4.21 17.21
C ILE A 88 -8.08 -2.83 17.28
N VAL A 89 -9.40 -2.77 17.07
CA VAL A 89 -10.18 -1.53 17.21
C VAL A 89 -10.51 -1.33 18.67
N MET A 90 -10.16 -0.15 19.19
CA MET A 90 -10.38 0.25 20.57
C MET A 90 -11.64 1.10 20.67
N GLU A 91 -12.37 0.93 21.77
CA GLU A 91 -13.42 1.84 22.21
C GLU A 91 -13.25 2.09 23.70
N ASN A 92 -13.07 3.36 24.10
CA ASN A 92 -12.84 3.73 25.50
C ASN A 92 -11.72 2.93 26.18
N ASN A 93 -10.58 2.74 25.47
CA ASN A 93 -9.44 1.92 25.90
C ASN A 93 -9.70 0.41 26.04
N GLU A 94 -10.83 -0.10 25.55
CA GLU A 94 -11.13 -1.54 25.51
C GLU A 94 -11.11 -2.07 24.08
N ALA A 95 -10.51 -3.25 23.88
CA ALA A 95 -10.55 -3.94 22.60
C ALA A 95 -11.99 -4.38 22.28
N ARG A 96 -12.50 -4.03 21.10
CA ARG A 96 -13.88 -4.37 20.68
C ARG A 96 -13.97 -5.21 19.43
N LEU A 97 -13.11 -4.93 18.46
CA LEU A 97 -13.10 -5.66 17.19
C LEU A 97 -11.66 -6.00 16.83
N ALA A 98 -11.49 -7.12 16.14
CA ALA A 98 -10.20 -7.52 15.60
C ALA A 98 -10.36 -7.81 14.11
N LEU A 99 -9.40 -7.34 13.33
CA LEU A 99 -9.19 -7.75 11.96
C LEU A 99 -7.81 -8.39 11.87
N ILE A 100 -7.77 -9.58 11.29
CA ILE A 100 -6.58 -10.41 11.20
C ILE A 100 -6.29 -10.70 9.73
N GLN A 101 -5.11 -10.29 9.29
CA GLN A 101 -4.52 -10.69 8.03
C GLN A 101 -3.51 -11.81 8.29
N CYS A 102 -3.64 -12.89 7.53
CA CYS A 102 -2.67 -13.97 7.52
C CYS A 102 -1.76 -13.85 6.29
N ALA A 103 -0.50 -14.23 6.42
CA ALA A 103 0.44 -14.29 5.32
C ALA A 103 -0.13 -15.18 4.21
N PHE A 104 -0.05 -14.69 2.98
CA PHE A 104 -0.49 -15.36 1.75
C PHE A 104 -2.00 -15.57 1.62
N GLU A 105 -2.80 -15.47 2.69
CA GLU A 105 -4.27 -15.56 2.57
C GLU A 105 -4.89 -14.31 1.95
N THR A 106 -5.96 -14.53 1.18
CA THR A 106 -6.67 -13.51 0.42
C THR A 106 -7.78 -12.82 1.21
N SER A 107 -8.29 -13.50 2.24
CA SER A 107 -9.40 -13.01 3.06
C SER A 107 -8.91 -12.63 4.44
N HIS A 108 -9.36 -11.45 4.90
CA HIS A 108 -9.23 -11.10 6.30
C HIS A 108 -10.21 -11.92 7.14
N LYS A 109 -9.83 -12.14 8.39
CA LYS A 109 -10.71 -12.69 9.43
C LYS A 109 -11.12 -11.57 10.37
N TYR A 110 -12.39 -11.54 10.74
CA TYR A 110 -12.96 -10.49 11.57
C TYR A 110 -13.55 -11.10 12.84
N TYR A 111 -13.36 -10.42 13.96
CA TYR A 111 -13.87 -10.85 15.25
C TYR A 111 -14.47 -9.67 16.01
N GLU A 112 -15.47 -9.96 16.84
CA GLU A 112 -15.98 -9.05 17.85
C GLU A 112 -15.79 -9.60 19.25
N LYS A 113 -15.62 -8.70 20.22
CA LYS A 113 -15.59 -9.04 21.64
C LYS A 113 -16.97 -8.82 22.26
N VAL A 114 -17.60 -9.91 22.74
CA VAL A 114 -18.89 -9.89 23.44
C VAL A 114 -18.73 -10.67 24.75
N ALA A 115 -19.06 -10.03 25.88
CA ALA A 115 -18.94 -10.64 27.22
C ALA A 115 -17.57 -11.30 27.46
N ASP A 116 -16.48 -10.57 27.13
CA ASP A 116 -15.09 -11.02 27.26
C ASP A 116 -14.70 -12.27 26.45
N GLN A 117 -15.50 -12.62 25.44
CA GLN A 117 -15.20 -13.68 24.48
C GLN A 117 -15.14 -13.10 23.06
N TRP A 118 -14.27 -13.68 22.24
CA TRP A 118 -14.10 -13.28 20.85
C TRP A 118 -14.89 -14.21 19.92
N HIS A 119 -15.72 -13.62 19.08
CA HIS A 119 -16.59 -14.34 18.15
C HIS A 119 -16.26 -13.93 16.71
N PRO A 120 -16.09 -14.89 15.78
CA PRO A 120 -15.89 -14.57 14.38
C PRO A 120 -17.16 -13.94 13.80
N ILE A 121 -16.96 -12.92 12.95
CA ILE A 121 -18.01 -12.21 12.24
C ILE A 121 -17.62 -12.02 10.77
N ASP A 122 -18.59 -11.70 9.92
CA ASP A 122 -18.33 -11.33 8.53
C ASP A 122 -17.86 -9.86 8.39
N HIS A 123 -17.32 -9.53 7.21
CA HIS A 123 -16.84 -8.19 6.88
C HIS A 123 -17.92 -7.10 6.99
N GLY A 124 -19.16 -7.38 6.56
CA GLY A 124 -20.25 -6.41 6.63
C GLY A 124 -20.60 -6.07 8.07
N THR A 125 -20.74 -7.09 8.91
CA THR A 125 -20.97 -6.95 10.35
C THR A 125 -19.84 -6.19 11.04
N PHE A 126 -18.58 -6.45 10.65
CA PHE A 126 -17.41 -5.73 11.17
C PHE A 126 -17.45 -4.24 10.82
N GLU A 127 -17.73 -3.89 9.57
CA GLU A 127 -17.82 -2.50 9.12
C GLU A 127 -19.01 -1.76 9.76
N ASP A 128 -20.17 -2.41 9.92
CA ASP A 128 -21.32 -1.83 10.63
C ASP A 128 -21.01 -1.55 12.11
N LYS A 129 -20.30 -2.46 12.79
CA LYS A 129 -19.86 -2.24 14.19
C LYS A 129 -18.85 -1.12 14.30
N ARG A 130 -17.92 -1.00 13.36
CA ARG A 130 -16.97 0.14 13.30
C ARG A 130 -17.68 1.47 13.07
N ALA A 131 -18.64 1.50 12.15
CA ALA A 131 -19.48 2.68 11.92
C ALA A 131 -20.27 3.05 13.18
N ASN A 132 -20.77 2.07 13.94
CA ASN A 132 -21.45 2.31 15.20
C ASN A 132 -20.51 2.91 16.26
N ILE A 133 -19.32 2.33 16.46
CA ILE A 133 -18.31 2.90 17.38
C ILE A 133 -18.00 4.36 17.01
N ARG A 134 -17.74 4.65 15.72
CA ARG A 134 -17.54 6.03 15.22
C ARG A 134 -18.73 6.93 15.52
N SER A 135 -19.96 6.44 15.34
CA SER A 135 -21.18 7.25 15.53
C SER A 135 -21.40 7.70 16.98
N ARG A 136 -20.81 6.99 17.95
CA ARG A 136 -20.85 7.35 19.37
C ARG A 136 -19.77 8.37 19.76
N MET A 137 -18.80 8.63 18.88
CA MET A 137 -17.74 9.60 19.15
C MET A 137 -18.29 11.03 19.09
N THR A 138 -17.95 11.81 20.12
CA THR A 138 -18.40 13.20 20.22
C THR A 138 -17.61 14.07 19.25
N THR A 139 -18.32 14.88 18.47
CA THR A 139 -17.69 15.91 17.63
C THR A 139 -17.26 17.08 18.51
N LEU A 140 -15.95 17.30 18.64
CA LEU A 140 -15.36 18.39 19.42
C LEU A 140 -15.24 19.67 18.59
N SER A 141 -14.90 19.56 17.30
CA SER A 141 -14.84 20.73 16.40
C SER A 141 -14.93 20.36 14.93
N ARG A 142 -15.41 21.29 14.11
CA ARG A 142 -15.29 21.25 12.64
C ARG A 142 -14.37 22.37 12.20
N PHE A 143 -13.47 22.12 11.25
CA PHE A 143 -12.46 23.10 10.87
C PHE A 143 -12.00 22.99 9.42
N GLN A 144 -11.31 24.04 8.96
CA GLN A 144 -10.61 24.08 7.68
C GLN A 144 -9.15 23.69 7.89
N LEU A 145 -8.70 22.62 7.23
CA LEU A 145 -7.34 22.14 7.30
C LEU A 145 -6.45 22.93 6.33
N ASN A 146 -5.55 23.77 6.85
CA ASN A 146 -4.57 24.48 6.04
C ASN A 146 -3.24 23.72 5.95
N LEU A 147 -2.90 23.25 4.74
CA LEU A 147 -1.68 22.51 4.43
C LEU A 147 -0.39 23.35 4.51
N GLU A 148 -0.46 24.67 4.74
CA GLU A 148 0.71 25.48 5.11
C GLU A 148 1.15 25.25 6.57
N SER A 149 0.24 24.76 7.42
CA SER A 149 0.56 24.47 8.81
C SER A 149 1.54 23.30 8.89
N LYS A 150 2.78 23.53 9.32
CA LYS A 150 3.80 22.47 9.42
C LYS A 150 4.02 21.97 10.86
N ARG A 151 3.05 22.17 11.75
CA ARG A 151 3.13 21.80 13.17
C ARG A 151 1.80 21.20 13.63
N ASP A 152 1.90 20.30 14.59
CA ASP A 152 0.74 19.78 15.31
C ASP A 152 -0.02 20.90 16.00
N CYS A 153 -1.33 20.70 16.16
CA CYS A 153 -2.17 21.55 16.98
C CYS A 153 -3.19 20.72 17.77
N SER A 154 -4.17 21.37 18.41
CA SER A 154 -5.25 20.67 19.11
C SER A 154 -6.15 19.85 18.17
N GLN A 155 -6.21 20.18 16.88
CA GLN A 155 -7.17 19.60 15.93
C GLN A 155 -6.58 18.52 15.01
N PHE A 156 -5.27 18.55 14.74
CA PHE A 156 -4.61 17.59 13.86
C PHE A 156 -3.13 17.42 14.21
N VAL A 157 -2.54 16.33 13.71
CA VAL A 157 -1.10 16.07 13.72
C VAL A 157 -0.53 16.18 12.31
N VAL A 158 0.73 16.60 12.21
CA VAL A 158 1.48 16.72 10.96
C VAL A 158 2.75 15.90 11.09
N LYS A 159 2.97 14.98 10.14
CA LYS A 159 4.26 14.31 10.00
C LYS A 159 4.95 14.75 8.73
N ARG A 160 6.26 14.94 8.83
CA ARG A 160 7.13 15.20 7.69
C ARG A 160 7.93 13.93 7.41
N LEU A 161 7.94 13.53 6.14
CA LEU A 161 8.80 12.50 5.62
C LEU A 161 9.68 13.11 4.52
N ASP A 162 10.98 12.86 4.62
CA ASP A 162 11.95 13.21 3.60
C ASP A 162 12.07 12.04 2.62
N CYS A 163 11.68 12.25 1.36
CA CYS A 163 11.68 11.24 0.31
C CYS A 163 12.86 11.47 -0.67
N GLY A 164 13.97 12.03 -0.16
CA GLY A 164 15.15 12.39 -0.95
C GLY A 164 14.95 13.75 -1.64
N ASP A 165 14.42 13.73 -2.85
CA ASP A 165 14.28 14.93 -3.68
C ASP A 165 12.96 15.69 -3.47
N HIS A 166 12.07 15.13 -2.65
CA HIS A 166 10.81 15.74 -2.29
C HIS A 166 10.44 15.41 -0.85
N ILE A 167 9.48 16.16 -0.32
CA ILE A 167 8.97 16.02 1.04
C ILE A 167 7.50 15.61 0.96
N LEU A 168 7.13 14.60 1.73
CA LEU A 168 5.74 14.24 1.96
C LEU A 168 5.32 14.72 3.35
N TYR A 169 4.23 15.49 3.41
CA TYR A 169 3.57 15.80 4.68
C TYR A 169 2.28 14.99 4.82
N THR A 170 2.06 14.38 5.98
CA THR A 170 0.79 13.74 6.32
C THR A 170 0.05 14.57 7.36
N TYR A 171 -1.21 14.89 7.09
CA TYR A 171 -2.09 15.62 8.00
C TYR A 171 -3.20 14.70 8.45
N THR A 172 -3.30 14.44 9.75
CA THR A 172 -4.32 13.55 10.31
C THR A 172 -5.10 14.31 11.39
N PRO A 173 -6.37 14.65 11.17
CA PRO A 173 -7.23 15.18 12.22
C PRO A 173 -7.30 14.21 13.40
N LYS A 174 -7.24 14.77 14.61
CA LYS A 174 -7.37 14.00 15.86
C LYS A 174 -8.80 13.56 16.08
N CYS A 175 -9.02 12.48 16.82
CA CYS A 175 -10.36 12.01 17.15
C CYS A 175 -11.28 13.13 17.67
N GLY A 176 -12.49 13.23 17.13
CA GLY A 176 -13.48 14.26 17.43
C GLY A 176 -13.28 15.59 16.70
N HIS A 177 -12.17 15.79 15.98
CA HIS A 177 -11.92 16.99 15.18
C HIS A 177 -12.08 16.68 13.70
N HIS A 178 -13.04 17.34 13.03
CA HIS A 178 -13.41 16.99 11.65
C HIS A 178 -12.99 18.09 10.68
N ALA A 179 -12.08 17.77 9.77
CA ALA A 179 -11.72 18.66 8.67
C ALA A 179 -12.85 18.66 7.62
N THR A 180 -13.60 19.75 7.53
CA THR A 180 -14.72 19.91 6.58
C THR A 180 -14.30 20.58 5.29
N SER A 181 -13.07 21.10 5.23
CA SER A 181 -12.46 21.61 4.01
C SER A 181 -10.93 21.56 4.12
N VAL A 182 -10.26 21.54 2.98
CA VAL A 182 -8.79 21.52 2.86
C VAL A 182 -8.34 22.66 1.96
N ILE A 183 -7.36 23.43 2.42
CA ILE A 183 -6.79 24.58 1.70
C ILE A 183 -5.27 24.55 1.72
N PHE A 184 -4.66 25.28 0.78
CA PHE A 184 -3.25 25.64 0.83
C PHE A 184 -3.11 27.13 0.49
N GLY A 185 -2.75 27.95 1.48
CA GLY A 185 -2.78 29.41 1.32
C GLY A 185 -4.19 29.90 1.00
N LYS A 186 -4.37 30.50 -0.19
CA LYS A 186 -5.68 30.96 -0.68
C LYS A 186 -6.42 29.93 -1.52
N THR A 187 -5.77 28.82 -1.88
CA THR A 187 -6.34 27.81 -2.76
C THR A 187 -7.27 26.88 -2.00
N GLN A 188 -8.53 26.85 -2.40
CA GLN A 188 -9.47 25.81 -1.98
C GLN A 188 -9.14 24.51 -2.71
N ILE A 189 -8.76 23.46 -1.98
CA ILE A 189 -8.49 22.13 -2.56
C ILE A 189 -9.76 21.29 -2.55
N TRP A 190 -10.44 21.24 -1.40
CA TRP A 190 -11.65 20.45 -1.25
C TRP A 190 -12.56 21.02 -0.17
N THR A 191 -13.88 20.86 -0.34
CA THR A 191 -14.91 21.25 0.64
C THR A 191 -15.96 20.14 0.72
N SER A 192 -16.42 19.85 1.94
CA SER A 192 -17.49 18.89 2.21
C SER A 192 -18.84 19.38 1.68
N ASN A 193 -19.63 18.48 1.08
CA ASN A 193 -20.95 18.78 0.53
C ASN A 193 -22.09 17.98 1.22
N ASP A 194 -21.77 16.93 1.99
CA ASP A 194 -22.71 15.89 2.42
C ASP A 194 -22.37 15.31 3.81
N GLY A 195 -21.65 16.07 4.64
CA GLY A 195 -21.24 15.62 5.97
C GLY A 195 -20.00 14.72 5.98
N LYS A 196 -19.44 14.41 4.80
CA LYS A 196 -18.11 13.85 4.67
C LYS A 196 -17.05 14.75 5.29
N ARG A 197 -15.96 14.15 5.71
CA ARG A 197 -14.81 14.83 6.31
C ARG A 197 -13.52 14.30 5.69
N CYS A 198 -12.51 15.14 5.65
CA CYS A 198 -11.18 14.70 5.31
C CYS A 198 -10.56 14.00 6.53
N ALA A 199 -10.33 12.70 6.44
CA ALA A 199 -9.75 11.86 7.49
C ALA A 199 -8.22 11.88 7.50
N GLU A 200 -7.59 12.14 6.35
CA GLU A 200 -6.14 12.31 6.24
C GLU A 200 -5.79 13.02 4.91
N VAL A 201 -4.66 13.75 4.87
CA VAL A 201 -4.09 14.34 3.63
C VAL A 201 -2.64 13.94 3.49
N LEU A 202 -2.27 13.47 2.30
CA LEU A 202 -0.89 13.30 1.84
C LEU A 202 -0.54 14.46 0.91
N ALA A 203 0.36 15.34 1.33
CA ALA A 203 0.74 16.57 0.62
C ALA A 203 2.19 16.46 0.10
N TYR A 204 2.35 16.44 -1.22
CA TYR A 204 3.62 16.23 -1.91
C TYR A 204 4.27 17.58 -2.25
N CYS A 205 5.40 17.87 -1.62
CA CYS A 205 6.12 19.14 -1.76
C CYS A 205 7.50 18.93 -2.40
N LYS A 206 7.88 19.80 -3.35
CA LYS A 206 9.24 19.87 -3.91
C LYS A 206 9.72 21.30 -3.85
N ASP A 207 10.96 21.49 -3.39
CA ASP A 207 11.58 22.81 -3.23
C ASP A 207 10.70 23.79 -2.43
N GLY A 208 9.99 23.28 -1.42
CA GLY A 208 9.06 24.05 -0.58
C GLY A 208 7.69 24.32 -1.18
N VAL A 209 7.43 23.93 -2.42
CA VAL A 209 6.15 24.18 -3.13
C VAL A 209 5.28 22.93 -3.09
N LEU A 210 4.00 23.08 -2.72
CA LEU A 210 3.00 22.01 -2.84
C LEU A 210 2.71 21.73 -4.32
N ARG A 211 2.91 20.49 -4.77
CA ARG A 211 2.72 20.06 -6.16
C ARG A 211 1.47 19.22 -6.34
N ALA A 212 1.16 18.38 -5.37
CA ALA A 212 -0.03 17.56 -5.39
C ALA A 212 -0.53 17.22 -3.98
N ALA A 213 -1.80 16.86 -3.87
CA ALA A 213 -2.41 16.40 -2.65
C ALA A 213 -3.31 15.18 -2.89
N GLN A 214 -3.25 14.21 -2.00
CA GLN A 214 -4.13 13.05 -1.94
C GLN A 214 -4.95 13.17 -0.65
N LEU A 215 -6.27 13.16 -0.77
CA LEU A 215 -7.21 13.39 0.32
C LEU A 215 -8.02 12.12 0.56
N PHE A 216 -8.05 11.67 1.81
CA PHE A 216 -8.92 10.59 2.26
C PHE A 216 -10.18 11.20 2.81
N ILE A 217 -11.26 11.06 2.05
CA ILE A 217 -12.55 11.59 2.42
C ILE A 217 -13.39 10.43 2.95
N ALA A 218 -14.01 10.64 4.11
CA ALA A 218 -14.77 9.59 4.76
C ALA A 218 -16.04 10.15 5.41
N ASP A 219 -17.05 9.29 5.54
CA ASP A 219 -18.15 9.44 6.48
C ASP A 219 -18.16 8.24 7.45
N LEU A 220 -19.31 7.92 8.04
CA LEU A 220 -19.45 6.79 8.94
C LEU A 220 -19.28 5.43 8.24
N LYS A 221 -19.69 5.32 6.97
CA LYS A 221 -19.81 4.09 6.19
C LYS A 221 -18.95 4.08 4.93
N THR A 222 -18.73 5.22 4.31
CA THR A 222 -18.03 5.33 3.02
C THR A 222 -16.69 6.01 3.20
N GLU A 223 -15.74 5.61 2.36
CA GLU A 223 -14.46 6.27 2.19
C GLU A 223 -14.19 6.41 0.69
N GLU A 224 -13.58 7.50 0.29
CA GLU A 224 -13.14 7.78 -1.09
C GLU A 224 -11.80 8.52 -1.07
N ILE A 225 -11.00 8.31 -2.13
CA ILE A 225 -9.71 8.98 -2.28
C ILE A 225 -9.85 10.00 -3.41
N LEU A 226 -9.50 11.25 -3.12
CA LEU A 226 -9.44 12.30 -4.11
C LEU A 226 -7.99 12.73 -4.34
N TYR A 227 -7.65 13.04 -5.58
CA TYR A 227 -6.30 13.44 -5.97
C TYR A 227 -6.35 14.81 -6.64
N PHE A 228 -5.39 15.67 -6.31
CA PHE A 228 -5.31 17.03 -6.83
C PHE A 228 -3.89 17.38 -7.25
N GLU A 229 -3.74 17.97 -8.43
CA GLU A 229 -2.54 18.71 -8.84
C GLU A 229 -2.70 20.18 -8.43
N ILE A 230 -1.65 20.77 -7.85
CA ILE A 230 -1.64 22.16 -7.41
C ILE A 230 -0.80 22.99 -8.40
N LYS A 231 -1.44 23.97 -9.05
CA LYS A 231 -0.83 24.86 -10.05
C LYS A 231 -0.99 26.31 -9.62
N GLY A 232 -0.04 26.80 -8.82
CA GLY A 232 -0.13 28.14 -8.23
C GLY A 232 -1.34 28.23 -7.31
N GLU A 233 -2.29 29.11 -7.62
CA GLU A 233 -3.52 29.27 -6.83
C GLU A 233 -4.66 28.32 -7.24
N LEU A 234 -4.45 27.45 -8.23
CA LEU A 234 -5.45 26.51 -8.73
C LEU A 234 -5.23 25.10 -8.18
N SER A 235 -6.30 24.43 -7.77
CA SER A 235 -6.36 23.00 -7.51
C SER A 235 -7.11 22.30 -8.64
N VAL A 236 -6.52 21.26 -9.22
CA VAL A 236 -7.09 20.53 -10.36
C VAL A 236 -7.30 19.08 -9.94
N PRO A 237 -8.54 18.54 -9.92
CA PRO A 237 -8.76 17.12 -9.71
C PRO A 237 -8.04 16.29 -10.78
N ILE A 238 -7.36 15.24 -10.36
CA ILE A 238 -6.59 14.35 -11.25
C ILE A 238 -6.89 12.88 -10.94
N SER A 239 -6.45 11.98 -11.81
CA SER A 239 -6.45 10.54 -11.51
C SER A 239 -5.31 10.16 -10.57
N ASP A 240 -5.44 8.99 -9.94
CA ASP A 240 -4.38 8.31 -9.20
C ASP A 240 -3.11 8.18 -10.06
N SER A 241 -3.24 7.68 -11.30
CA SER A 241 -2.13 7.57 -12.25
C SER A 241 -1.41 8.90 -12.48
N ARG A 242 -2.13 10.03 -12.60
CA ARG A 242 -1.50 11.35 -12.76
C ARG A 242 -0.79 11.82 -11.50
N LEU A 243 -1.29 11.51 -10.30
CA LEU A 243 -0.57 11.79 -9.05
C LEU A 243 0.80 11.09 -9.06
N SER A 244 0.79 9.80 -9.43
CA SER A 244 1.99 8.98 -9.57
C SER A 244 3.07 9.68 -10.39
N LEU A 245 2.67 10.21 -11.56
CA LEU A 245 3.57 10.95 -12.44
C LEU A 245 4.14 12.19 -11.81
N ILE A 246 3.31 12.99 -11.13
CA ILE A 246 3.78 14.21 -10.49
C ILE A 246 4.85 13.87 -9.44
N VAL A 247 4.63 12.83 -8.63
CA VAL A 247 5.60 12.37 -7.62
C VAL A 247 6.89 11.88 -8.28
N MET A 248 6.80 11.14 -9.38
CA MET A 248 7.97 10.74 -10.17
C MET A 248 8.68 11.95 -10.79
N GLU A 249 7.95 12.89 -11.40
CA GLU A 249 8.45 14.16 -11.94
C GLU A 249 9.17 14.99 -10.86
N MET A 250 8.75 14.87 -9.60
CA MET A 250 9.39 15.54 -8.48
C MET A 250 10.74 14.94 -8.06
N GLN A 251 11.06 13.70 -8.39
CA GLN A 251 12.41 13.17 -8.18
C GLN A 251 13.43 13.93 -9.05
N SER A 252 14.66 14.16 -8.61
CA SER A 252 15.61 15.07 -9.28
C SER A 252 16.02 14.56 -10.67
N GLU A 253 16.32 15.50 -11.58
CA GLU A 253 16.90 15.22 -12.90
C GLU A 253 18.43 15.04 -12.81
N THR A 254 18.93 14.29 -11.82
CA THR A 254 20.36 13.97 -11.81
C THR A 254 20.67 12.99 -12.93
N LYS A 255 21.01 13.57 -14.09
CA LYS A 255 21.42 12.96 -15.36
C LYS A 255 20.31 12.16 -16.08
N ARG A 256 19.99 12.60 -17.30
CA ARG A 256 19.42 11.76 -18.38
C ARG A 256 20.42 10.67 -18.76
N ILE A 257 20.76 9.78 -17.84
CA ILE A 257 21.33 8.50 -18.22
C ILE A 257 20.14 7.66 -18.63
N GLN A 258 20.11 7.31 -19.91
CA GLN A 258 19.23 6.28 -20.43
C GLN A 258 19.75 4.95 -19.87
N TYR A 259 18.90 4.24 -19.14
CA TYR A 259 19.27 2.95 -18.55
C TYR A 259 18.64 1.82 -19.33
N ILE A 260 19.38 0.72 -19.45
CA ILE A 260 18.86 -0.57 -19.89
C ILE A 260 18.75 -1.43 -18.65
N LEU A 261 17.55 -1.95 -18.37
CA LEU A 261 17.38 -2.98 -17.35
C LEU A 261 17.73 -4.33 -17.98
N ASP A 262 18.77 -4.98 -17.48
CA ASP A 262 19.02 -6.39 -17.75
C ASP A 262 18.49 -7.24 -16.59
N ILE A 263 17.40 -7.98 -16.80
CA ILE A 263 16.79 -8.83 -15.77
C ILE A 263 17.66 -10.04 -15.41
N ALA A 264 18.58 -10.46 -16.29
CA ALA A 264 19.54 -11.53 -16.00
C ALA A 264 20.71 -11.03 -15.14
N ASN A 265 21.04 -9.74 -15.21
CA ASN A 265 22.14 -9.14 -14.47
C ASN A 265 21.84 -7.68 -14.08
N VAL A 266 21.02 -7.52 -13.05
CA VAL A 266 20.53 -6.19 -12.65
C VAL A 266 21.62 -5.34 -12.00
N ASP A 267 21.82 -4.14 -12.53
CA ASP A 267 22.60 -3.10 -11.90
C ASP A 267 21.86 -2.49 -10.69
N ARG A 268 22.15 -3.03 -9.50
CA ARG A 268 21.54 -2.57 -8.23
C ARG A 268 21.95 -1.15 -7.81
N THR A 269 22.91 -0.53 -8.51
CA THR A 269 23.20 0.89 -8.31
C THR A 269 22.10 1.76 -8.91
N ASN A 270 21.52 1.34 -10.02
CA ASN A 270 20.51 2.08 -10.80
C ASN A 270 19.09 1.54 -10.63
N PHE A 271 18.94 0.32 -10.12
CA PHE A 271 17.64 -0.30 -9.88
C PHE A 271 17.51 -0.78 -8.43
N GLU A 272 16.34 -0.56 -7.83
CA GLU A 272 15.94 -1.34 -6.64
C GLU A 272 15.22 -2.60 -7.09
N VAL A 273 15.55 -3.73 -6.47
CA VAL A 273 15.04 -5.05 -6.86
C VAL A 273 14.41 -5.72 -5.67
N ALA A 274 13.29 -6.36 -5.95
CA ALA A 274 12.24 -6.54 -5.01
C ALA A 274 11.54 -7.87 -5.34
N THR A 275 11.73 -8.92 -4.55
CA THR A 275 11.25 -10.27 -4.87
C THR A 275 10.28 -10.81 -3.82
N CYS A 276 9.22 -11.49 -4.24
CA CYS A 276 8.39 -12.31 -3.37
C CYS A 276 7.95 -13.60 -4.08
N THR A 277 7.60 -14.64 -3.34
CA THR A 277 7.08 -15.89 -3.89
C THR A 277 5.67 -16.12 -3.37
N LEU A 278 4.70 -16.31 -4.26
CA LEU A 278 3.28 -16.50 -3.97
C LEU A 278 2.73 -17.64 -4.84
N GLY A 279 2.08 -18.63 -4.23
CA GLY A 279 1.52 -19.78 -4.96
C GLY A 279 2.55 -20.58 -5.77
N GLY A 280 3.81 -20.63 -5.30
CA GLY A 280 4.91 -21.27 -6.03
C GLY A 280 5.51 -20.43 -7.16
N VAL A 281 4.97 -19.23 -7.43
CA VAL A 281 5.47 -18.29 -8.44
C VAL A 281 6.28 -17.19 -7.77
N THR A 282 7.49 -16.97 -8.24
CA THR A 282 8.34 -15.84 -7.87
C THR A 282 7.99 -14.62 -8.72
N TYR A 283 7.66 -13.54 -8.04
CA TYR A 283 7.40 -12.22 -8.57
C TYR A 283 8.62 -11.34 -8.28
N THR A 284 9.17 -10.70 -9.30
CA THR A 284 10.26 -9.73 -9.13
C THR A 284 9.83 -8.39 -9.69
N VAL A 285 9.97 -7.35 -8.89
CA VAL A 285 9.78 -5.96 -9.28
C VAL A 285 11.14 -5.31 -9.46
N TYR A 286 11.24 -4.52 -10.51
CA TYR A 286 12.41 -3.68 -10.78
C TYR A 286 11.98 -2.21 -10.77
N GLU A 287 12.50 -1.46 -9.80
CA GLU A 287 12.33 -0.02 -9.70
C GLU A 287 13.52 0.69 -10.31
N PRO A 288 13.38 1.38 -11.44
CA PRO A 288 14.45 2.25 -11.90
C PRO A 288 14.54 3.45 -10.94
N LYS A 289 15.75 3.74 -10.45
CA LYS A 289 16.00 4.96 -9.66
C LYS A 289 15.99 6.24 -10.51
N SER A 290 15.84 6.11 -11.83
CA SER A 290 15.76 7.20 -12.80
C SER A 290 14.59 7.00 -13.76
N LYS A 291 14.11 8.09 -14.34
CA LYS A 291 12.88 8.17 -15.13
C LYS A 291 13.00 7.68 -16.56
N TYR A 292 14.22 7.42 -17.04
CA TYR A 292 14.51 7.21 -18.46
C TYR A 292 15.02 5.80 -18.73
N LEU A 293 14.12 4.81 -18.61
CA LEU A 293 14.39 3.46 -19.09
C LEU A 293 14.29 3.44 -20.63
N GLU A 294 15.38 3.05 -21.29
CA GLU A 294 15.44 2.94 -22.74
C GLU A 294 14.98 1.56 -23.22
N ALA A 295 15.40 0.51 -22.51
CA ALA A 295 15.09 -0.85 -22.88
C ALA A 295 15.09 -1.78 -21.66
N ILE A 296 14.43 -2.92 -21.84
CA ILE A 296 14.45 -4.06 -20.95
C ILE A 296 14.98 -5.25 -21.75
N VAL A 297 15.98 -5.93 -21.20
CA VAL A 297 16.63 -7.09 -21.81
C VAL A 297 16.75 -8.23 -20.80
N ASP A 298 16.84 -9.45 -21.29
CA ASP A 298 17.23 -10.67 -20.57
C ASP A 298 18.58 -11.11 -21.15
N GLY A 299 19.67 -10.66 -20.54
CA GLY A 299 21.01 -10.75 -21.09
C GLY A 299 21.12 -10.02 -22.43
N ASN A 300 21.32 -10.77 -23.52
CA ASN A 300 21.37 -10.23 -24.88
C ASN A 300 20.02 -10.22 -25.61
N LYS A 301 18.93 -10.68 -24.96
CA LYS A 301 17.61 -10.81 -25.57
C LYS A 301 16.78 -9.57 -25.23
N ARG A 302 16.27 -8.88 -26.25
CA ARG A 302 15.43 -7.69 -26.05
C ARG A 302 14.00 -8.10 -25.69
N ILE A 303 13.47 -7.55 -24.60
CA ILE A 303 12.07 -7.70 -24.19
C ILE A 303 11.28 -6.49 -24.69
N TRP A 304 11.74 -5.29 -24.33
CA TRP A 304 11.07 -4.04 -24.65
C TRP A 304 12.08 -2.94 -24.95
N GLN A 305 11.70 -1.98 -25.79
CA GLN A 305 12.46 -0.75 -26.03
C GLN A 305 11.48 0.38 -26.27
N ILE A 306 11.81 1.55 -25.75
CA ILE A 306 11.11 2.80 -26.01
C ILE A 306 10.94 3.02 -27.53
N GLN A 307 9.69 3.20 -27.98
CA GLN A 307 9.41 3.46 -29.40
C GLN A 307 9.24 4.95 -29.67
N ASN A 308 8.80 5.68 -28.66
CA ASN A 308 8.52 7.11 -28.73
C ASN A 308 9.19 7.78 -27.53
N SER A 309 9.89 8.90 -27.74
CA SER A 309 10.55 9.65 -26.67
C SER A 309 9.61 10.16 -25.57
N ARG A 310 8.28 10.06 -25.77
CA ARG A 310 7.21 10.37 -24.81
C ARG A 310 6.81 9.20 -23.91
N GLU A 311 7.19 7.97 -24.26
CA GLU A 311 6.87 6.78 -23.47
C GLU A 311 7.76 6.70 -22.24
N ARG A 312 7.19 6.34 -21.09
CA ARG A 312 7.92 6.05 -19.85
C ARG A 312 7.45 4.72 -19.29
N CYS A 313 8.35 3.76 -19.15
CA CYS A 313 8.09 2.56 -18.39
C CYS A 313 8.31 2.87 -16.91
N TYR A 314 7.27 2.72 -16.08
CA TYR A 314 7.35 3.04 -14.65
C TYR A 314 7.01 1.85 -13.73
N SER A 315 6.63 0.71 -14.32
CA SER A 315 6.34 -0.53 -13.60
C SER A 315 6.86 -1.69 -14.42
N ILE A 316 7.71 -2.53 -13.81
CA ILE A 316 8.31 -3.71 -14.43
C ILE A 316 8.18 -4.86 -13.46
N LEU A 317 7.38 -5.87 -13.83
CA LEU A 317 7.17 -7.07 -13.03
C LEU A 317 7.51 -8.29 -13.88
N THR A 318 8.28 -9.22 -13.32
CA THR A 318 8.54 -10.53 -13.92
C THR A 318 8.00 -11.64 -13.05
N HIS A 319 7.57 -12.74 -13.67
CA HIS A 319 6.95 -13.89 -13.00
C HIS A 319 7.56 -15.20 -13.50
N GLY A 320 7.77 -16.15 -12.60
CA GLY A 320 8.30 -17.48 -12.94
C GLY A 320 8.53 -18.37 -11.72
N ARG A 321 8.92 -19.65 -11.92
CA ARG A 321 9.27 -20.57 -10.81
C ARG A 321 10.78 -20.56 -10.56
N ASP A 322 11.51 -21.28 -11.43
CA ASP A 322 12.97 -21.36 -11.42
C ASP A 322 13.60 -20.31 -12.36
N GLU A 323 12.94 -20.08 -13.50
CA GLU A 323 13.27 -19.02 -14.45
C GLU A 323 12.09 -18.08 -14.64
N GLN A 324 12.38 -16.80 -14.89
CA GLN A 324 11.38 -15.79 -15.21
C GLN A 324 10.90 -16.00 -16.64
N ILE A 325 9.60 -16.27 -16.81
CA ILE A 325 9.01 -16.56 -18.12
C ILE A 325 7.92 -15.59 -18.54
N LEU A 326 7.45 -14.71 -17.65
CA LEU A 326 6.44 -13.69 -17.94
C LEU A 326 6.95 -12.31 -17.53
N VAL A 327 6.65 -11.28 -18.30
CA VAL A 327 6.90 -9.86 -17.99
C VAL A 327 5.63 -9.05 -18.19
N SER A 328 5.27 -8.23 -17.21
CA SER A 328 4.25 -7.18 -17.37
C SER A 328 4.86 -5.79 -17.15
N LEU A 329 4.52 -4.86 -18.03
CA LEU A 329 5.02 -3.50 -18.05
C LEU A 329 3.85 -2.52 -18.04
N ASN A 330 3.98 -1.41 -17.32
CA ASN A 330 3.10 -0.26 -17.51
C ASN A 330 3.88 0.89 -18.16
N ILE A 331 3.41 1.29 -19.34
CA ILE A 331 3.99 2.33 -20.18
C ILE A 331 3.07 3.53 -20.17
N LEU A 332 3.57 4.68 -19.76
CA LEU A 332 2.85 5.93 -19.81
C LEU A 332 3.22 6.72 -21.07
N ASP A 333 2.22 7.30 -21.75
CA ASP A 333 2.44 8.46 -22.62
C ASP A 333 2.35 9.77 -21.82
N GLU A 334 3.46 10.50 -21.70
CA GLU A 334 3.56 11.74 -20.90
C GLU A 334 2.59 12.85 -21.36
N ASN A 335 2.20 12.90 -22.63
CA ASN A 335 1.32 13.95 -23.15
C ASN A 335 -0.16 13.63 -22.94
N LEU A 336 -0.53 12.36 -23.12
CA LEU A 336 -1.92 11.93 -22.99
C LEU A 336 -2.29 11.61 -21.53
N GLY A 337 -1.30 11.37 -20.68
CA GLY A 337 -1.50 10.91 -19.30
C GLY A 337 -2.14 9.52 -19.23
N THR A 338 -2.12 8.78 -20.34
CA THR A 338 -2.68 7.43 -20.47
C THR A 338 -1.63 6.38 -20.16
N VAL A 339 -2.05 5.31 -19.50
CA VAL A 339 -1.22 4.14 -19.19
C VAL A 339 -1.62 2.99 -20.12
N ASP A 340 -0.64 2.41 -20.79
CA ASP A 340 -0.72 1.23 -21.63
C ASP A 340 0.03 0.07 -20.95
N SER A 341 -0.67 -1.04 -20.70
CA SER A 341 -0.05 -2.23 -20.12
C SER A 341 0.40 -3.18 -21.23
N ARG A 342 1.69 -3.55 -21.20
CA ARG A 342 2.29 -4.48 -22.18
C ARG A 342 2.74 -5.75 -21.49
N TYR A 343 2.52 -6.87 -22.16
CA TYR A 343 2.77 -8.20 -21.62
C TYR A 343 3.67 -8.99 -22.55
N TYR A 344 4.56 -9.79 -21.98
CA TYR A 344 5.48 -10.65 -22.72
C TYR A 344 5.57 -12.02 -22.05
N HIS A 345 5.70 -13.06 -22.86
CA HIS A 345 6.08 -14.40 -22.39
C HIS A 345 7.39 -14.84 -23.05
N LYS A 346 8.10 -15.74 -22.38
CA LYS A 346 9.32 -16.36 -22.85
C LYS A 346 9.00 -17.71 -23.48
N ASP A 347 9.27 -17.83 -24.78
CA ASP A 347 9.14 -19.07 -25.55
C ASP A 347 10.55 -19.53 -25.95
N GLY A 348 11.10 -20.48 -25.18
CA GLY A 348 12.51 -20.86 -25.23
C GLY A 348 13.43 -19.70 -24.83
N ASP A 349 14.31 -19.28 -25.74
CA ASP A 349 15.26 -18.17 -25.52
C ASP A 349 14.77 -16.82 -26.09
N VAL A 350 13.48 -16.71 -26.43
CA VAL A 350 12.92 -15.53 -27.11
C VAL A 350 11.71 -15.01 -26.34
N TRP A 351 11.70 -13.70 -26.10
CA TRP A 351 10.56 -13.00 -25.53
C TRP A 351 9.60 -12.55 -26.63
N LYS A 352 8.31 -12.84 -26.47
CA LYS A 352 7.25 -12.48 -27.42
C LYS A 352 6.18 -11.63 -26.73
N PRO A 353 5.69 -10.56 -27.37
CA PRO A 353 4.54 -9.82 -26.86
C PRO A 353 3.31 -10.74 -26.84
N THR A 354 2.48 -10.58 -25.82
CA THR A 354 1.22 -11.30 -25.66
C THR A 354 0.12 -10.33 -25.21
N ASP A 355 -1.12 -10.75 -25.29
CA ASP A 355 -2.23 -9.98 -24.74
C ASP A 355 -2.45 -10.30 -23.25
N ALA A 356 -3.20 -9.42 -22.58
CA ALA A 356 -3.48 -9.55 -21.15
C ALA A 356 -4.17 -10.88 -20.81
N SER A 357 -5.11 -11.35 -21.65
CA SER A 357 -5.91 -12.54 -21.34
C SER A 357 -5.05 -13.81 -21.36
N VAL A 358 -4.18 -13.94 -22.36
CA VAL A 358 -3.22 -15.04 -22.46
C VAL A 358 -2.20 -14.95 -21.33
N PHE A 359 -1.66 -13.75 -21.06
CA PHE A 359 -0.71 -13.53 -19.95
C PHE A 359 -1.27 -13.99 -18.61
N TYR A 360 -2.48 -13.56 -18.25
CA TYR A 360 -3.08 -13.92 -16.96
C TYR A 360 -3.42 -15.42 -16.90
N THR A 361 -3.77 -16.05 -18.02
CA THR A 361 -3.98 -17.50 -18.08
C THR A 361 -2.68 -18.25 -17.79
N GLU A 362 -1.58 -17.89 -18.47
CA GLU A 362 -0.26 -18.50 -18.24
C GLU A 362 0.25 -18.26 -16.82
N LEU A 363 -0.03 -17.08 -16.24
CA LEU A 363 0.32 -16.77 -14.85
C LEU A 363 -0.43 -17.65 -13.85
N GLU A 364 -1.71 -17.95 -14.10
CA GLU A 364 -2.49 -18.87 -13.27
C GLU A 364 -1.97 -20.31 -13.40
N ASP A 365 -1.63 -20.75 -14.61
CA ASP A 365 -1.07 -22.09 -14.86
C ASP A 365 0.30 -22.29 -14.17
N LEU A 366 1.05 -21.21 -13.95
CA LEU A 366 2.31 -21.25 -13.19
C LEU A 366 2.10 -21.50 -11.71
N LYS A 367 0.92 -21.31 -11.15
CA LYS A 367 0.69 -21.52 -9.72
C LYS A 367 0.68 -23.00 -9.37
N ASP A 368 1.02 -23.30 -8.13
CA ASP A 368 0.86 -24.66 -7.60
C ASP A 368 -0.66 -24.96 -7.52
N PRO A 369 -1.14 -26.04 -8.18
CA PRO A 369 -2.56 -26.42 -8.15
C PRO A 369 -3.07 -26.79 -6.74
N ASN A 370 -2.17 -27.08 -5.79
CA ASN A 370 -2.53 -27.27 -4.38
C ASN A 370 -2.53 -25.95 -3.57
N SER A 371 -2.15 -24.84 -4.19
CA SER A 371 -2.19 -23.53 -3.56
C SER A 371 -3.57 -22.91 -3.72
N SER A 372 -4.18 -22.47 -2.62
CA SER A 372 -5.53 -21.89 -2.60
C SER A 372 -5.58 -20.42 -3.05
N TYR A 373 -4.62 -19.96 -3.86
CA TYR A 373 -4.40 -18.53 -4.15
C TYR A 373 -4.87 -18.15 -5.57
N SER A 374 -6.06 -17.57 -5.70
CA SER A 374 -6.55 -16.97 -6.96
C SER A 374 -6.15 -15.50 -7.07
N LEU A 375 -5.63 -15.05 -8.23
CA LEU A 375 -5.37 -13.63 -8.50
C LEU A 375 -6.59 -13.02 -9.21
N GLY A 376 -7.26 -12.08 -8.56
CA GLY A 376 -8.13 -11.13 -9.22
C GLY A 376 -7.43 -9.77 -9.23
N ILE A 377 -6.92 -9.30 -10.37
CA ILE A 377 -6.35 -7.95 -10.46
C ILE A 377 -7.12 -7.12 -11.49
N ARG A 378 -7.75 -6.03 -11.00
CA ARG A 378 -8.12 -4.87 -11.82
C ARG A 378 -6.96 -3.88 -11.87
N SER A 379 -6.65 -3.44 -13.09
CA SER A 379 -5.49 -2.62 -13.51
C SER A 379 -5.48 -1.15 -13.03
N SER A 380 -5.86 -0.82 -11.78
CA SER A 380 -6.11 0.60 -11.43
C SER A 380 -5.37 1.19 -10.24
N TYR A 381 -4.38 0.55 -9.63
CA TYR A 381 -3.67 1.12 -8.47
C TYR A 381 -2.15 0.92 -8.56
N LEU A 382 -1.46 1.93 -9.09
CA LEU A 382 0.00 2.03 -9.12
C LEU A 382 0.39 3.47 -8.77
N THR A 383 0.29 3.81 -7.48
CA THR A 383 0.71 5.11 -6.94
C THR A 383 1.73 5.04 -5.83
N ILE A 384 2.57 4.01 -5.85
CA ILE A 384 3.59 3.91 -4.83
C ILE A 384 4.92 3.46 -5.39
N THR A 385 5.99 4.10 -4.94
CA THR A 385 7.38 3.79 -5.30
C THR A 385 7.59 2.28 -5.22
N PRO A 386 8.16 1.62 -6.23
CA PRO A 386 8.22 0.15 -6.26
C PRO A 386 8.93 -0.60 -5.11
N LYS A 387 9.57 0.09 -4.15
CA LYS A 387 9.85 -0.43 -2.80
C LYS A 387 8.60 -0.90 -2.06
N MET A 388 7.48 -0.21 -2.32
CA MET A 388 6.13 -0.61 -1.94
C MET A 388 5.47 -1.56 -2.91
N CYS A 389 5.99 -1.80 -4.12
CA CYS A 389 5.45 -2.83 -5.02
C CYS A 389 5.71 -4.25 -4.51
N ILE A 390 6.73 -4.54 -3.67
CA ILE A 390 6.79 -5.86 -3.00
C ILE A 390 5.65 -6.02 -2.01
N ILE A 391 5.41 -4.97 -1.22
CA ILE A 391 4.37 -4.97 -0.20
C ILE A 391 3.00 -4.95 -0.88
N ALA A 392 2.84 -4.19 -1.97
CA ALA A 392 1.65 -4.18 -2.81
C ALA A 392 1.49 -5.51 -3.55
N LEU A 393 2.52 -6.18 -4.09
CA LEU A 393 2.40 -7.55 -4.64
C LEU A 393 2.04 -8.58 -3.58
N LEU A 394 2.41 -8.35 -2.32
CA LEU A 394 1.93 -9.12 -1.16
C LEU A 394 0.55 -8.65 -0.65
N MET A 395 0.01 -7.56 -1.18
CA MET A 395 -1.30 -6.97 -0.83
C MET A 395 -2.26 -6.84 -2.02
N VAL A 396 -1.87 -7.24 -3.23
CA VAL A 396 -2.76 -7.39 -4.39
C VAL A 396 -3.37 -8.78 -4.32
N VAL A 397 -3.96 -9.03 -3.15
CA VAL A 397 -5.23 -9.71 -3.09
C VAL A 397 -6.18 -8.82 -2.30
N PHE A 398 -6.75 -7.84 -3.00
CA PHE A 398 -7.95 -7.11 -2.59
C PHE A 398 -8.88 -6.93 -3.78
#